data_AF-A0A926IIV8-F1
#
_entry.id   AF-A0A926IIV8-F1
#
_cell.length_a   1.000
_cell.length_b   1.000
_cell.length_c   1.000
_cell.angle_alpha   90.00
_cell.angle_beta   90.00
_cell.angle_gamma   90.00
#
_symmetry.space_group_name_H-M   'P 1'
#
loop_
_entity.id
_entity.type
_entity.pdbx_description
1 polymer ?
#
loop_
_entity_poly.entity_id
_entity_poly.type
_entity_poly.pdbx_seq_one_letter_code
_entity_poly.pdbx_strand_id
1 'polypeptide(L)'
;MEERYLNIENDEKQLIKRETETAIIYGTDGKTLFVKKGEARSVSFTKSEAEAMKGGILTHNHPENTTFSPADIYMLKRAQLSEIRAATKGGTYMLRPPAVWDERFNSKQKIWDEYFKLEKEIAPGFYSKYKSGEITIEQYNQRYQHEILKKLSEKFGLEYHYEEKRE
;
A
#
# COMPACT_ATOMS: atom_id res chain seq x y z
N MET A 1 -9.83 -19.03 8.38
CA MET A 1 -9.56 -17.66 7.91
C MET A 1 -8.59 -16.95 8.87
N GLU A 2 -8.67 -17.21 10.18
CA GLU A 2 -7.85 -16.56 11.22
C GLU A 2 -6.35 -16.94 11.22
N GLU A 3 -5.95 -18.21 11.02
CA GLU A 3 -4.52 -18.58 11.05
C GLU A 3 -3.66 -17.93 9.95
N ARG A 4 -4.26 -17.65 8.78
CA ARG A 4 -3.56 -17.02 7.65
C ARG A 4 -3.07 -15.61 8.00
N TYR A 5 -3.89 -14.83 8.72
CA TYR A 5 -3.55 -13.44 9.05
C TYR A 5 -2.68 -13.34 10.30
N LEU A 6 -2.77 -14.29 11.24
CA LEU A 6 -1.94 -14.30 12.44
C LEU A 6 -0.43 -14.34 12.13
N ASN A 7 -0.03 -15.12 11.13
CA ASN A 7 1.38 -15.18 10.70
C ASN A 7 1.82 -13.86 10.03
N ILE A 8 0.95 -13.27 9.22
CA ILE A 8 1.20 -11.99 8.54
C ILE A 8 1.41 -10.88 9.57
N GLU A 9 0.55 -10.78 10.58
CA GLU A 9 0.66 -9.75 11.63
C GLU A 9 1.97 -9.83 12.42
N ASN A 10 2.43 -11.06 12.71
CA ASN A 10 3.70 -11.28 13.40
C ASN A 10 4.89 -10.87 12.54
N ASP A 11 4.86 -11.20 11.24
CA ASP A 11 5.86 -10.76 10.27
C ASP A 11 5.87 -9.24 10.13
N GLU A 12 4.71 -8.59 10.08
CA GLU A 12 4.58 -7.13 10.05
C GLU A 12 5.24 -6.47 11.26
N LYS A 13 5.11 -7.04 12.47
CA LYS A 13 5.81 -6.54 13.68
C LYS A 13 7.33 -6.58 13.54
N GLN A 14 7.87 -7.48 12.71
CA GLN A 14 9.31 -7.51 12.41
C GLN A 14 9.67 -6.57 11.25
N LEU A 15 8.80 -6.43 10.25
CA LEU A 15 9.00 -5.55 9.10
C LEU A 15 9.09 -4.09 9.51
N ILE A 16 8.26 -3.61 10.44
CA ILE A 16 8.28 -2.20 10.88
C ILE A 16 9.59 -1.76 11.52
N LYS A 17 10.44 -2.70 11.93
CA LYS A 17 11.77 -2.44 12.51
C LYS A 17 12.85 -2.24 11.45
N ARG A 18 12.53 -2.46 10.18
CA ARG A 18 13.48 -2.34 9.06
C ARG A 18 13.54 -0.89 8.57
N GLU A 19 14.75 -0.42 8.32
CA GLU A 19 15.01 0.93 7.79
C GLU A 19 14.82 1.02 6.28
N THR A 20 14.98 -0.11 5.57
CA THR A 20 14.68 -0.24 4.14
C THR A 20 13.36 -0.96 3.93
N GLU A 21 12.74 -0.75 2.78
CA GLU A 21 11.56 -1.51 2.42
C GLU A 21 11.90 -2.99 2.24
N THR A 22 11.12 -3.85 2.86
CA THR A 22 11.19 -5.30 2.72
C THR A 22 9.77 -5.79 2.51
N ALA A 23 9.57 -6.59 1.47
CA ALA A 23 8.30 -7.23 1.17
C ALA A 23 8.34 -8.72 1.50
N ILE A 24 7.24 -9.25 2.02
CA ILE A 24 6.99 -10.68 2.21
C ILE A 24 5.77 -11.04 1.38
N ILE A 25 5.91 -12.09 0.57
CA ILE A 25 4.86 -12.57 -0.32
C ILE A 25 4.32 -13.88 0.26
N TYR A 26 3.00 -13.95 0.36
CA TYR A 26 2.26 -15.13 0.80
C TYR A 26 1.42 -15.70 -0.34
N GLY A 27 1.37 -17.03 -0.42
CA GLY A 27 0.51 -17.74 -1.35
C GLY A 27 -0.97 -17.64 -1.00
N THR A 28 -1.81 -18.25 -1.83
CA THR A 28 -3.26 -18.38 -1.58
C THR A 28 -3.55 -19.21 -0.33
N ASP A 29 -2.65 -20.12 0.04
CA ASP A 29 -2.70 -20.94 1.26
C ASP A 29 -2.20 -20.21 2.52
N GLY A 30 -1.72 -18.96 2.38
CA GLY A 30 -1.18 -18.17 3.48
C GLY A 30 0.27 -18.46 3.85
N LYS A 31 0.96 -19.36 3.15
CA LYS A 31 2.38 -19.64 3.40
C LYS A 31 3.27 -18.64 2.68
N THR A 32 4.41 -18.32 3.28
CA THR A 32 5.43 -17.48 2.65
C THR A 32 5.99 -18.14 1.40
N LEU A 33 5.90 -17.46 0.26
CA LEU A 33 6.55 -17.88 -0.99
C LEU A 33 7.99 -17.39 -1.03
N PHE A 34 8.21 -16.10 -0.76
CA PHE A 34 9.54 -15.51 -0.70
C PHE A 34 9.53 -14.15 0.02
N VAL A 35 10.73 -13.69 0.37
CA VAL A 35 10.99 -12.37 0.97
C VAL A 35 11.89 -11.59 0.03
N LYS A 36 11.56 -10.32 -0.21
CA LYS A 36 12.33 -9.42 -1.07
C LYS A 36 12.78 -8.19 -0.29
N LYS A 37 14.10 -8.00 -0.20
CA LYS A 37 14.67 -6.74 0.30
C LYS A 37 14.73 -5.73 -0.83
N GLY A 38 14.30 -4.51 -0.56
CA GLY A 38 14.41 -3.38 -1.46
C GLY A 38 15.37 -2.31 -0.95
N GLU A 39 15.18 -1.13 -1.50
CA GLU A 39 15.88 0.10 -1.18
C GLU A 39 15.14 0.89 -0.08
N ALA A 40 15.56 2.12 0.19
CA ALA A 40 14.94 2.97 1.21
C ALA A 40 13.43 3.23 1.00
N ARG A 41 12.95 3.24 -0.26
CA ARG A 41 11.57 3.60 -0.63
C ARG A 41 11.02 2.79 -1.81
N SER A 42 11.58 1.62 -2.07
CA SER A 42 11.07 0.77 -3.14
C SER A 42 11.52 -0.67 -3.02
N VAL A 43 10.60 -1.61 -3.28
CA VAL A 43 10.92 -3.00 -3.60
C VAL A 43 10.57 -3.28 -5.06
N SER A 44 11.50 -3.91 -5.80
CA SER A 44 11.30 -4.26 -7.21
C SER A 44 11.20 -5.77 -7.39
N PHE A 45 10.31 -6.18 -8.31
CA PHE A 45 10.07 -7.58 -8.64
C PHE A 45 10.22 -7.82 -10.13
N THR A 46 10.82 -8.95 -10.46
CA THR A 46 10.89 -9.49 -11.82
C THR A 46 9.51 -9.90 -12.31
N LYS A 47 9.39 -10.18 -13.62
CA LYS A 47 8.14 -10.65 -14.22
C LYS A 47 7.70 -11.99 -13.62
N SER A 48 8.62 -12.95 -13.49
CA SER A 48 8.32 -14.27 -12.94
C SER A 48 7.94 -14.22 -11.46
N GLU A 49 8.60 -13.36 -10.67
CA GLU A 49 8.20 -13.12 -9.27
C GLU A 49 6.76 -12.57 -9.20
N ALA A 50 6.42 -11.58 -10.05
CA ALA A 50 5.07 -11.03 -10.09
C ALA A 50 4.01 -12.05 -10.54
N GLU A 51 4.35 -12.98 -11.43
CA GLU A 51 3.46 -14.07 -11.84
C GLU A 51 3.21 -15.07 -10.69
N ALA A 52 4.23 -15.35 -9.88
CA ALA A 52 4.13 -16.25 -8.72
C ALA A 52 3.24 -15.69 -7.58
N MET A 53 3.02 -14.37 -7.55
CA MET A 53 2.21 -13.69 -6.53
C MET A 53 0.70 -13.79 -6.77
N LYS A 54 0.26 -14.32 -7.92
CA LYS A 54 -1.15 -14.29 -8.32
C LYS A 54 -2.07 -14.91 -7.27
N GLY A 55 -3.09 -14.15 -6.86
CA GLY A 55 -4.05 -14.51 -5.80
C GLY A 55 -3.49 -14.49 -4.38
N GLY A 56 -2.19 -14.21 -4.23
CA GLY A 56 -1.50 -14.12 -2.95
C GLY A 56 -1.72 -12.79 -2.23
N ILE A 57 -0.96 -12.60 -1.15
CA ILE A 57 -0.89 -11.36 -0.37
C ILE A 57 0.54 -10.86 -0.39
N LEU A 58 0.73 -9.57 -0.60
CA LEU A 58 2.01 -8.88 -0.43
C LEU A 58 1.92 -7.98 0.79
N THR A 59 2.82 -8.14 1.77
CA THR A 59 3.00 -7.15 2.85
C THR A 59 4.38 -6.53 2.77
N HIS A 60 4.50 -5.24 2.99
CA HIS A 60 5.78 -4.53 3.07
C HIS A 60 5.72 -3.41 4.11
N ASN A 61 6.88 -2.98 4.63
CA ASN A 61 6.93 -1.81 5.51
C ASN A 61 7.00 -0.51 4.73
N HIS A 62 6.37 0.54 5.25
CA HIS A 62 6.62 1.93 4.87
C HIS A 62 7.34 2.65 6.02
N PRO A 63 8.67 2.86 5.93
CA PRO A 63 9.43 3.55 6.97
C PRO A 63 8.91 4.96 7.31
N GLU A 64 8.27 5.63 6.34
CA GLU A 64 7.65 6.95 6.50
C GLU A 64 6.22 6.92 7.05
N ASN A 65 5.73 5.72 7.41
CA ASN A 65 4.39 5.48 7.94
C ASN A 65 3.25 5.94 7.02
N THR A 66 3.50 6.08 5.71
CA THR A 66 2.52 6.48 4.69
C THR A 66 1.68 5.30 4.21
N THR A 67 0.63 5.59 3.44
CA THR A 67 -0.16 4.57 2.75
C THR A 67 0.39 4.29 1.34
N PHE A 68 -0.40 3.63 0.49
CA PHE A 68 -0.01 3.13 -0.84
C PHE A 68 0.29 4.24 -1.85
N SER A 69 1.34 4.03 -2.63
CA SER A 69 1.71 4.84 -3.80
C SER A 69 1.00 4.34 -5.08
N PRO A 70 1.07 5.07 -6.20
CA PRO A 70 0.63 4.55 -7.51
C PRO A 70 1.32 3.23 -7.88
N ALA A 71 2.57 3.03 -7.46
CA ALA A 71 3.33 1.83 -7.73
C ALA A 71 2.77 0.61 -6.99
N ASP A 72 2.31 0.81 -5.76
CA ASP A 72 1.65 -0.24 -4.97
C ASP A 72 0.31 -0.65 -5.59
N ILE A 73 -0.51 0.33 -6.00
CA ILE A 73 -1.78 0.08 -6.67
C ILE A 73 -1.56 -0.68 -7.99
N TYR A 74 -0.54 -0.28 -8.76
CA TYR A 74 -0.20 -1.00 -9.99
C TYR A 74 0.42 -2.37 -9.71
N MET A 75 1.13 -2.55 -8.59
CA MET A 75 1.62 -3.86 -8.17
C MET A 75 0.45 -4.81 -7.88
N LEU A 76 -0.52 -4.35 -7.07
CA LEU A 76 -1.76 -5.06 -6.78
C LEU A 76 -2.43 -5.56 -8.07
N LYS A 77 -2.52 -4.68 -9.09
CA LYS A 77 -3.06 -5.03 -10.40
C LYS A 77 -2.20 -5.99 -11.20
N ARG A 78 -0.94 -5.65 -11.46
CA ARG A 78 -0.06 -6.37 -12.40
C ARG A 78 0.22 -7.79 -11.93
N ALA A 79 0.36 -7.97 -10.61
CA ALA A 79 0.63 -9.25 -9.99
C ALA A 79 -0.65 -10.03 -9.67
N GLN A 80 -1.84 -9.45 -9.91
CA GLN A 80 -3.13 -10.04 -9.59
C GLN A 80 -3.22 -10.49 -8.12
N LEU A 81 -2.70 -9.66 -7.22
CA LEU A 81 -2.73 -9.91 -5.78
C LEU A 81 -4.17 -9.86 -5.28
N SER A 82 -4.48 -10.69 -4.28
CA SER A 82 -5.74 -10.60 -3.54
C SER A 82 -5.75 -9.42 -2.56
N GLU A 83 -4.57 -9.04 -2.07
CA GLU A 83 -4.40 -7.95 -1.11
C GLU A 83 -2.94 -7.45 -1.14
N ILE A 84 -2.75 -6.14 -0.96
CA ILE A 84 -1.47 -5.55 -0.60
C ILE A 84 -1.60 -4.85 0.75
N ARG A 85 -0.58 -4.97 1.59
CA ARG A 85 -0.54 -4.48 2.97
C ARG A 85 0.70 -3.61 3.18
N ALA A 86 0.53 -2.43 3.74
CA ALA A 86 1.64 -1.57 4.13
C ALA A 86 1.68 -1.45 5.66
N ALA A 87 2.68 -2.08 6.27
CA ALA A 87 2.90 -2.08 7.71
C ALA A 87 3.63 -0.79 8.12
N THR A 88 3.05 -0.11 9.11
CA THR A 88 3.58 1.13 9.69
C THR A 88 3.68 1.01 11.20
N LYS A 89 4.30 1.98 11.87
CA LYS A 89 4.39 2.02 13.33
C LYS A 89 3.02 2.12 14.02
N GLY A 90 2.05 2.78 13.41
CA GLY A 90 0.72 2.98 14.00
C GLY A 90 -0.29 1.88 13.68
N GLY A 91 -0.01 1.04 12.70
CA GLY A 91 -1.01 0.11 12.14
C GLY A 91 -0.67 -0.36 10.74
N THR A 92 -1.61 -1.05 10.11
CA THR A 92 -1.44 -1.63 8.78
C THR A 92 -2.50 -1.08 7.83
N TYR A 93 -2.05 -0.47 6.72
CA TYR A 93 -2.94 -0.17 5.60
C TYR A 93 -3.16 -1.44 4.77
N MET A 94 -4.38 -1.65 4.31
CA MET A 94 -4.77 -2.75 3.44
C MET A 94 -5.47 -2.22 2.19
N LEU A 95 -5.17 -2.82 1.05
CA LEU A 95 -5.82 -2.53 -0.21
C LEU A 95 -6.13 -3.83 -0.96
N ARG A 96 -7.41 -4.05 -1.30
CA ARG A 96 -7.84 -5.15 -2.19
C ARG A 96 -8.28 -4.61 -3.54
N PRO A 97 -8.09 -5.38 -4.63
CA PRO A 97 -8.49 -4.94 -5.95
C PRO A 97 -10.02 -4.84 -6.04
N PRO A 98 -10.55 -3.97 -6.91
CA PRO A 98 -11.98 -4.02 -7.23
C PRO A 98 -12.33 -5.35 -7.89
N ALA A 99 -13.61 -5.72 -7.83
CA ALA A 99 -14.12 -6.89 -8.56
C ALA A 99 -13.82 -6.80 -10.07
N VAL A 100 -13.93 -5.59 -10.64
CA VAL A 100 -13.57 -5.27 -12.03
C VAL A 100 -12.79 -3.97 -12.06
N TRP A 101 -11.65 -3.96 -12.73
CA TRP A 101 -10.86 -2.74 -12.93
C TRP A 101 -11.51 -1.84 -13.97
N ASP A 102 -11.89 -0.63 -13.56
CA ASP A 102 -12.44 0.42 -14.44
C ASP A 102 -11.48 0.72 -15.60
N GLU A 103 -12.01 0.89 -16.81
CA GLU A 103 -11.20 1.18 -18.00
C GLU A 103 -10.38 2.46 -17.87
N ARG A 104 -10.82 3.42 -17.06
CA ARG A 104 -10.10 4.66 -16.75
C ARG A 104 -9.03 4.48 -15.69
N PHE A 105 -8.94 3.30 -15.06
CA PHE A 105 -8.04 3.01 -13.95
C PHE A 105 -7.43 1.59 -14.06
N ASN A 106 -7.05 1.16 -15.25
CA ASN A 106 -6.57 -0.22 -15.49
C ASN A 106 -5.18 -0.35 -16.12
N SER A 107 -4.41 0.73 -16.23
CA SER A 107 -3.04 0.68 -16.73
C SER A 107 -2.13 1.51 -15.83
N LYS A 108 -0.82 1.28 -15.93
CA LYS A 108 0.17 2.06 -15.18
C LYS A 108 -0.06 3.56 -15.35
N GLN A 109 -0.16 4.02 -16.60
CA GLN A 109 -0.33 5.45 -16.89
C GLN A 109 -1.64 5.99 -16.29
N LYS A 110 -2.75 5.27 -16.47
CA LYS A 110 -4.07 5.67 -15.97
C LYS A 110 -4.13 5.76 -14.44
N ILE A 111 -3.49 4.81 -13.75
CA ILE A 111 -3.39 4.83 -12.28
C ILE A 111 -2.58 6.06 -11.83
N TRP A 112 -1.46 6.34 -12.48
CA TRP A 112 -0.63 7.52 -12.21
C TRP A 112 -1.39 8.82 -12.45
N ASP A 113 -2.09 8.93 -13.58
CA ASP A 113 -2.83 10.14 -13.96
C ASP A 113 -3.93 10.46 -12.95
N GLU A 114 -4.72 9.46 -12.56
CA GLU A 114 -5.80 9.63 -11.57
C GLU A 114 -5.26 9.96 -10.18
N TYR A 115 -4.18 9.28 -9.75
CA TYR A 115 -3.55 9.58 -8.47
C TYR A 115 -2.99 11.01 -8.43
N PHE A 116 -2.20 11.41 -9.43
CA PHE A 116 -1.57 12.72 -9.46
C PHE A 116 -2.55 13.86 -9.74
N LYS A 117 -3.67 13.58 -10.41
CA LYS A 117 -4.78 14.51 -10.48
C LYS A 117 -5.32 14.83 -9.08
N LEU A 118 -5.64 13.80 -8.30
CA LEU A 118 -6.12 13.99 -6.92
C LEU A 118 -5.06 14.63 -6.02
N GLU A 119 -3.79 14.28 -6.19
CA GLU A 119 -2.69 14.90 -5.44
C GLU A 119 -2.63 16.42 -5.66
N LYS A 120 -2.74 16.88 -6.92
CA LYS A 120 -2.77 18.31 -7.23
C LYS A 120 -3.95 19.04 -6.59
N GLU A 121 -5.08 18.36 -6.40
CA GLU A 121 -6.28 18.92 -5.79
C GLU A 121 -6.19 18.93 -4.25
N ILE A 122 -5.59 17.89 -3.64
CA ILE A 122 -5.66 17.62 -2.19
C ILE A 122 -4.42 18.10 -1.45
N ALA A 123 -3.23 17.87 -1.99
CA ALA A 123 -1.97 18.15 -1.31
C ALA A 123 -1.81 19.63 -0.90
N PRO A 124 -2.23 20.64 -1.70
CA PRO A 124 -2.10 22.05 -1.30
C PRO A 124 -2.79 22.38 0.03
N GLY A 125 -3.97 21.80 0.29
CA GLY A 125 -4.72 22.05 1.54
C GLY A 125 -3.98 21.55 2.78
N PHE A 126 -3.37 20.37 2.70
CA PHE A 126 -2.52 19.85 3.78
C PHE A 126 -1.17 20.58 3.86
N TYR A 127 -0.64 21.04 2.72
CA TYR A 127 0.62 21.78 2.69
C TYR A 127 0.52 23.10 3.45
N SER A 128 -0.60 23.83 3.32
CA SER A 128 -0.86 25.04 4.12
C SER A 128 -0.82 24.77 5.62
N LYS A 129 -1.37 23.63 6.08
CA LYS A 129 -1.34 23.21 7.50
C LYS A 129 0.05 22.84 7.98
N TYR A 130 0.85 22.20 7.11
CA TYR A 130 2.26 21.95 7.40
C TYR A 130 3.04 23.27 7.52
N LYS A 131 2.82 24.21 6.60
CA LYS A 131 3.48 25.52 6.61
C LYS A 131 3.12 26.38 7.81
N SER A 132 1.92 26.23 8.37
CA SER A 132 1.51 26.92 9.60
C SER A 132 2.00 26.22 10.88
N GLY A 133 2.57 25.02 10.79
CA GLY A 133 2.99 24.23 11.94
C GLY A 133 1.86 23.46 12.64
N GLU A 134 0.65 23.44 12.07
CA GLU A 134 -0.49 22.67 12.61
C GLU A 134 -0.23 21.15 12.53
N ILE A 135 0.52 20.71 11.51
CA ILE A 135 0.87 19.30 11.31
C ILE A 135 2.36 19.15 10.97
N THR A 136 2.92 17.99 11.30
CA THR A 136 4.29 17.62 10.92
C THR A 136 4.38 17.25 9.44
N ILE A 137 5.60 17.18 8.89
CA ILE A 137 5.82 16.71 7.51
C ILE A 137 5.37 15.24 7.31
N GLU A 138 5.54 14.40 8.33
CA GLU A 138 5.07 13.02 8.33
C GLU A 138 3.53 12.98 8.27
N GLN A 139 2.86 13.77 9.11
CA GLN A 139 1.40 13.88 9.10
C GLN A 139 0.88 14.46 7.78
N TYR A 140 1.60 15.41 7.18
CA TYR A 140 1.30 15.91 5.83
C TYR A 140 1.29 14.75 4.83
N ASN A 141 2.39 14.00 4.72
CA ASN A 141 2.53 12.88 3.79
C ASN A 141 1.48 11.79 4.01
N GLN A 142 1.21 11.43 5.26
CA GLN A 142 0.18 10.44 5.58
C GLN A 142 -1.21 10.91 5.18
N ARG A 143 -1.60 12.13 5.58
CA ARG A 143 -2.99 12.59 5.45
C ARG A 143 -3.38 12.83 4.01
N TYR A 144 -2.56 13.49 3.19
CA TYR A 144 -2.96 13.74 1.80
C TYR A 144 -3.05 12.42 1.01
N GLN A 145 -2.11 11.49 1.20
CA GLN A 145 -2.13 10.19 0.52
C GLN A 145 -3.33 9.35 0.96
N HIS A 146 -3.62 9.33 2.27
CA HIS A 146 -4.80 8.66 2.81
C HIS A 146 -6.10 9.19 2.18
N GLU A 147 -6.24 10.52 2.02
CA GLU A 147 -7.40 11.12 1.37
C GLU A 147 -7.46 10.83 -0.14
N ILE A 148 -6.31 10.74 -0.83
CA ILE A 148 -6.27 10.24 -2.23
C ILE A 148 -6.80 8.81 -2.29
N LEU A 149 -6.34 7.91 -1.41
CA LEU A 149 -6.73 6.51 -1.43
C LEU A 149 -8.22 6.31 -1.10
N LYS A 150 -8.79 7.10 -0.19
CA LYS A 150 -10.26 7.12 0.04
C LYS A 150 -11.02 7.49 -1.22
N LYS A 151 -10.62 8.57 -1.91
CA LYS A 151 -11.29 9.00 -3.14
C LYS A 151 -11.12 7.99 -4.28
N LEU A 152 -9.96 7.37 -4.42
CA LEU A 152 -9.74 6.30 -5.41
C LEU A 152 -10.57 5.06 -5.07
N SER A 153 -10.67 4.70 -3.78
CA SER A 153 -11.52 3.62 -3.27
C SER A 153 -12.98 3.84 -3.63
N GLU A 154 -13.53 5.01 -3.29
CA GLU A 154 -14.92 5.38 -3.63
C GLU A 154 -15.16 5.42 -5.14
N LYS A 155 -14.22 5.95 -5.92
CA LYS A 155 -14.38 6.17 -7.36
C LYS A 155 -14.21 4.89 -8.19
N PHE A 156 -13.32 3.99 -7.79
CA PHE A 156 -12.92 2.82 -8.59
C PHE A 156 -13.17 1.48 -7.90
N GLY A 157 -13.78 1.48 -6.71
CA GLY A 157 -14.21 0.28 -6.01
C GLY A 157 -13.08 -0.54 -5.38
N LEU A 158 -11.92 0.06 -5.12
CA LEU A 158 -10.88 -0.59 -4.31
C LEU A 158 -11.39 -0.77 -2.88
N GLU A 159 -11.01 -1.83 -2.18
CA GLU A 159 -11.27 -1.92 -0.74
C GLU A 159 -10.06 -1.39 0.02
N TYR A 160 -10.15 -0.14 0.46
CA TYR A 160 -9.10 0.51 1.25
C TYR A 160 -9.48 0.55 2.73
N HIS A 161 -8.59 0.04 3.59
CA HIS A 161 -8.78 0.03 5.03
C HIS A 161 -7.48 0.35 5.78
N TYR A 162 -7.61 0.86 7.00
CA TYR A 162 -6.50 1.02 7.93
C TYR A 162 -6.88 0.36 9.25
N GLU A 163 -6.07 -0.62 9.66
CA GLU A 163 -6.22 -1.30 10.93
C GLU A 163 -5.17 -0.74 11.91
N GLU A 164 -5.67 -0.04 12.93
CA GLU A 164 -4.84 0.48 14.01
C GLU A 164 -4.36 -0.67 14.89
N LYS A 165 -3.04 -0.75 15.12
CA LYS A 165 -2.48 -1.73 16.06
C LYS A 165 -2.60 -1.14 17.47
N ARG A 166 -3.55 -1.67 18.25
CA ARG A 166 -3.65 -1.38 19.68
C ARG A 166 -2.52 -2.11 20.41
N GLU A 167 -1.82 -1.38 21.28
CA GLU A 167 -0.80 -1.94 22.18
C GLU A 167 -1.38 -2.97 23.16
#